data_AF-A0A0E9X0L9-F1
#
_entry.id   AF-A0A0E9X0L9-F1
#
_cell.length_a   1.000
_cell.length_b   1.000
_cell.length_c   1.000
_cell.angle_alpha   90.00
_cell.angle_beta   90.00
_cell.angle_gamma   90.00
#
_symmetry.space_group_name_H-M   'P 1'
#
loop_
_entity.id
_entity.type
_entity.pdbx_description
1 polymer ?
#
loop_
_entity_poly.entity_id
_entity_poly.type
_entity_poly.pdbx_seq_one_letter_code
_entity_poly.pdbx_strand_id
1 'polypeptide(L)'
;MAEQKIAADHNSLTSASRSVSIELSNFSTNILINPQVFTDSGHCYGAPQPTVEKGAVATCSFAKIYGVPCGAVGVLTYDITEDRKTKAVERLAIMFCVPFNYIFYTNLFSLGLFDIREKNDKDLFESMYHKTKPEFKRGMGSGFRNQIRRRKVHSDRNHVW
;
A
#
# COMPACT_ATOMS: atom_id res chain seq x y z
N MET A 1 -1.78 -0.32 -42.58
CA MET A 1 -2.78 0.14 -41.58
C MET A 1 -2.65 -0.70 -40.31
N ALA A 2 -1.55 -0.56 -39.58
CA ALA A 2 -1.30 -1.29 -38.34
C ALA A 2 -0.24 -0.55 -37.51
N GLU A 3 -0.49 0.72 -37.19
CA GLU A 3 0.48 1.52 -36.41
C GLU A 3 -0.21 2.63 -35.59
N GLN A 4 -1.39 2.34 -35.04
CA GLN A 4 -2.12 3.30 -34.20
C GLN A 4 -2.62 2.72 -32.87
N LYS A 5 -2.10 1.57 -32.42
CA LYS A 5 -2.60 0.91 -31.19
C LYS A 5 -1.63 0.88 -30.00
N ILE A 6 -0.47 1.52 -30.07
CA ILE A 6 0.56 1.43 -29.01
C ILE A 6 0.64 2.70 -28.12
N ALA A 7 -0.02 3.81 -28.49
CA ALA A 7 0.07 5.07 -27.75
C ALA A 7 -1.02 5.31 -26.67
N ALA A 8 -1.98 4.38 -26.50
CA ALA A 8 -3.14 4.62 -25.63
C ALA A 8 -2.89 4.36 -24.12
N ASP A 9 -1.85 3.61 -23.76
CA ASP A 9 -1.67 3.16 -22.36
C ASP A 9 -0.76 4.06 -21.52
N HIS A 10 0.10 4.88 -22.14
CA HIS A 10 0.96 5.82 -21.40
C HIS A 10 0.31 7.18 -21.10
N ASN A 11 -0.88 7.46 -21.65
CA ASN A 11 -1.56 8.76 -21.52
C ASN A 11 -2.79 8.74 -20.58
N SER A 12 -3.02 7.63 -19.86
CA SER A 12 -4.23 7.46 -19.04
C SER A 12 -4.03 7.70 -17.54
N LEU A 13 -2.79 7.72 -17.03
CA LEU A 13 -2.47 8.26 -15.70
C LEU A 13 -2.37 9.80 -15.70
N THR A 14 -1.95 10.40 -16.82
CA THR A 14 -1.75 11.85 -16.99
C THR A 14 -3.07 12.63 -17.12
N SER A 15 -4.18 11.95 -17.42
CA SER A 15 -5.52 12.56 -17.54
C SER A 15 -6.37 12.47 -16.27
N ALA A 16 -5.99 11.64 -15.28
CA ALA A 16 -6.63 11.62 -13.98
C ALA A 16 -6.04 12.71 -13.09
N SER A 17 -6.78 13.79 -12.83
CA SER A 17 -6.26 14.92 -12.03
C SER A 17 -5.85 14.57 -10.59
N ARG A 18 -6.27 13.40 -10.08
CA ARG A 18 -5.87 12.84 -8.79
C ARG A 18 -5.58 11.35 -8.94
N SER A 19 -4.33 10.99 -8.72
CA SER A 19 -3.86 9.61 -8.75
C SER A 19 -2.67 9.43 -7.79
N VAL A 20 -2.39 8.17 -7.48
CA VAL A 20 -1.19 7.76 -6.75
C VAL A 20 -0.61 6.52 -7.43
N SER A 21 0.71 6.53 -7.59
CA SER A 21 1.48 5.34 -7.96
C SER A 21 2.29 4.91 -6.75
N ILE A 22 2.23 3.63 -6.43
CA ILE A 22 2.94 3.02 -5.30
C ILE A 22 3.99 2.07 -5.87
N GLU A 23 5.24 2.31 -5.53
CA GLU A 23 6.35 1.39 -5.76
C GLU A 23 6.75 0.75 -4.43
N LEU A 24 6.77 -0.59 -4.40
CA LEU A 24 7.11 -1.39 -3.23
C LEU A 24 8.31 -2.27 -3.54
N SER A 25 9.45 -1.94 -2.93
CA SER A 25 10.67 -2.77 -2.99
C SER A 25 10.73 -3.72 -1.79
N ASN A 26 10.65 -5.03 -2.04
CA ASN A 26 10.71 -6.04 -0.99
C ASN A 26 12.15 -6.49 -0.73
N PHE A 27 12.84 -5.85 0.21
CA PHE A 27 14.18 -6.27 0.66
C PHE A 27 14.16 -7.20 1.88
N SER A 28 13.02 -7.84 2.15
CA SER A 28 12.90 -8.78 3.28
C SER A 28 13.28 -10.21 2.87
N THR A 29 13.38 -11.10 3.86
CA THR A 29 13.56 -12.55 3.64
C THR A 29 12.24 -13.28 3.37
N ASN A 30 11.11 -12.56 3.31
CA ASN A 30 9.77 -13.08 3.15
C ASN A 30 9.18 -12.64 1.80
N ILE A 31 8.19 -13.37 1.31
CA ILE A 31 7.40 -12.97 0.15
C ILE A 31 6.13 -12.24 0.63
N LEU A 32 5.61 -11.36 -0.23
CA LEU A 32 4.34 -10.69 -0.02
C LEU A 32 3.31 -11.32 -0.93
N ILE A 33 2.18 -11.75 -0.40
CA ILE A 33 1.10 -12.41 -1.17
C ILE A 33 -0.27 -11.84 -0.81
N ASN A 34 -1.30 -12.28 -1.52
CA ASN A 34 -2.71 -11.97 -1.22
C ASN A 34 -2.96 -10.46 -1.08
N PRO A 35 -2.69 -9.66 -2.14
CA PRO A 35 -2.99 -8.25 -2.10
C PRO A 35 -4.48 -8.02 -1.89
N GLN A 36 -4.83 -7.17 -0.93
CA GLN A 36 -6.21 -6.71 -0.74
C GLN A 36 -6.24 -5.19 -0.78
N VAL A 37 -7.29 -4.65 -1.39
CA VAL A 37 -7.49 -3.21 -1.51
C VAL A 37 -8.81 -2.85 -0.85
N PHE A 38 -8.74 -2.02 0.18
CA PHE A 38 -9.88 -1.25 0.64
C PHE A 38 -9.87 0.09 -0.09
N THR A 39 -10.98 0.44 -0.74
CA THR A 39 -11.12 1.72 -1.47
C THR A 39 -12.21 2.55 -0.80
N ASP A 40 -11.81 3.70 -0.24
CA ASP A 40 -12.74 4.67 0.34
C ASP A 40 -13.20 5.67 -0.73
N SER A 41 -12.31 6.07 -1.64
CA SER A 41 -12.60 6.95 -2.77
C SER A 41 -11.73 6.62 -3.98
N GLY A 42 -12.32 6.70 -5.17
CA GLY A 42 -11.63 6.45 -6.43
C GLY A 42 -11.77 5.00 -6.86
N HIS A 43 -10.74 4.46 -7.51
CA HIS A 43 -10.69 3.06 -7.95
C HIS A 43 -9.24 2.59 -8.12
N CYS A 44 -9.07 1.28 -8.17
CA CYS A 44 -7.82 0.66 -8.60
C CYS A 44 -7.67 0.81 -10.12
N TYR A 45 -6.55 1.40 -10.53
CA TYR A 45 -6.23 1.65 -11.94
C TYR A 45 -5.18 0.66 -12.44
N GLY A 46 -4.05 0.56 -11.73
CA GLY A 46 -3.04 -0.47 -11.92
C GLY A 46 -3.10 -1.47 -10.77
N ALA A 47 -3.51 -2.71 -11.06
CA ALA A 47 -3.70 -3.74 -10.04
C ALA A 47 -2.40 -4.05 -9.28
N PRO A 48 -2.46 -4.25 -7.94
CA PRO A 48 -1.33 -4.78 -7.18
C PRO A 48 -0.90 -6.15 -7.70
N GLN A 49 0.42 -6.38 -7.74
CA GLN A 49 0.94 -7.68 -8.15
C GLN A 49 0.51 -8.77 -7.15
N PRO A 50 0.03 -9.94 -7.59
CA PRO A 50 -0.43 -11.01 -6.68
C PRO A 50 0.64 -11.54 -5.73
N THR A 51 1.91 -11.41 -6.10
CA THR A 51 3.05 -11.83 -5.30
C THR A 51 4.22 -10.88 -5.54
N VAL A 52 4.88 -10.45 -4.46
CA VAL A 52 6.14 -9.70 -4.50
C VAL A 52 7.23 -10.57 -3.88
N GLU A 53 8.07 -11.14 -4.75
CA GLU A 53 9.16 -12.02 -4.36
C GLU A 53 10.26 -11.28 -3.56
N LYS A 54 11.15 -12.04 -2.94
CA LYS A 54 12.31 -11.52 -2.20
C LYS A 54 13.22 -10.77 -3.18
N GLY A 55 13.58 -9.53 -2.86
CA GLY A 55 14.39 -8.65 -3.72
C GLY A 55 13.64 -8.04 -4.90
N ALA A 56 12.35 -8.32 -5.08
CA ALA A 56 11.57 -7.79 -6.20
C ALA A 56 11.01 -6.39 -5.91
N VAL A 57 10.65 -5.68 -6.98
CA VAL A 57 9.92 -4.42 -6.94
C VAL A 57 8.56 -4.64 -7.59
N ALA A 58 7.51 -4.20 -6.91
CA ALA A 58 6.14 -4.20 -7.43
C ALA A 58 5.63 -2.77 -7.56
N THR A 59 4.82 -2.53 -8.58
CA THR A 59 4.16 -1.25 -8.82
C THR A 59 2.66 -1.44 -8.93
N CYS A 60 1.89 -0.45 -8.46
CA CYS A 60 0.45 -0.38 -8.63
C CYS A 60 -0.01 1.07 -8.57
N SER A 61 -1.25 1.34 -8.97
CA SER A 61 -1.76 2.71 -8.99
C SER A 61 -3.27 2.79 -8.77
N PHE A 62 -3.69 3.91 -8.22
CA PHE A 62 -5.07 4.21 -7.86
C PHE A 62 -5.40 5.62 -8.34
N ALA A 63 -6.63 5.83 -8.79
CA ALA A 63 -7.05 7.09 -9.38
C ALA A 63 -8.47 7.47 -9.00
N LYS A 64 -8.79 8.76 -9.10
CA LYS A 64 -10.18 9.22 -9.02
C LYS A 64 -11.04 8.58 -10.11
N ILE A 65 -12.34 8.52 -9.86
CA ILE A 65 -13.33 8.17 -10.89
C ILE A 65 -13.48 9.38 -11.83
N TYR A 66 -13.51 9.17 -13.15
CA TYR A 66 -13.69 10.24 -14.12
C TYR A 66 -15.03 10.97 -13.91
N GLY A 67 -15.06 12.30 -14.08
CA GLY A 67 -16.26 13.11 -13.90
C GLY A 67 -16.75 13.28 -12.44
N VAL A 68 -16.24 12.50 -11.48
CA VAL A 68 -16.63 12.58 -10.07
C VAL A 68 -15.67 13.48 -9.29
N PRO A 69 -16.15 14.40 -8.41
CA PRO A 69 -15.30 15.23 -7.55
C PRO A 69 -14.75 14.43 -6.36
N CYS A 70 -14.00 13.37 -6.65
CA CYS A 70 -13.40 12.48 -5.67
C CYS A 70 -11.87 12.39 -5.81
N GLY A 71 -11.22 11.81 -4.80
CA GLY A 71 -9.78 11.58 -4.76
C GLY A 71 -9.42 10.11 -5.05
N ALA A 72 -8.18 9.74 -4.74
CA ALA A 72 -7.71 8.35 -4.68
C ALA A 72 -7.33 8.04 -3.22
N VAL A 73 -8.17 7.27 -2.53
CA VAL A 73 -8.08 7.06 -1.07
C VAL A 73 -8.38 5.60 -0.74
N GLY A 74 -7.49 4.97 0.02
CA GLY A 74 -7.65 3.57 0.40
C GLY A 74 -6.46 2.98 1.15
N VAL A 75 -6.51 1.66 1.33
CA VAL A 75 -5.46 0.85 1.95
C VAL A 75 -5.16 -0.35 1.06
N LEU A 76 -3.90 -0.50 0.68
CA LEU A 76 -3.36 -1.71 0.08
C LEU A 76 -2.68 -2.54 1.16
N THR A 77 -3.02 -3.82 1.23
CA THR A 77 -2.37 -4.75 2.16
C THR A 77 -1.75 -5.93 1.47
N TYR A 78 -0.71 -6.50 2.05
CA TYR A 78 -0.12 -7.79 1.66
C TYR A 78 0.11 -8.67 2.88
N ASP A 79 -0.22 -9.95 2.76
CA ASP A 79 0.17 -10.96 3.72
C ASP A 79 1.68 -11.25 3.60
N ILE A 80 2.37 -11.29 4.74
CA ILE A 80 3.81 -11.57 4.82
C ILE A 80 4.00 -13.04 5.18
N THR A 81 4.67 -13.81 4.32
CA THR A 81 4.91 -15.23 4.53
C THR A 81 6.33 -15.63 4.13
N GLU A 82 6.86 -16.69 4.71
CA GLU A 82 8.21 -17.19 4.39
C GLU A 82 8.26 -17.77 2.96
N ASP A 83 7.18 -18.47 2.58
CA ASP A 83 6.93 -19.05 1.27
C ASP A 83 5.41 -19.20 0.98
N ARG A 84 5.06 -19.76 -0.19
CA ARG A 84 3.67 -19.92 -0.64
C ARG A 84 2.88 -21.02 0.08
N LYS A 85 3.53 -21.82 0.94
CA LYS A 85 2.94 -22.97 1.64
C LYS A 85 2.75 -22.70 3.14
N THR A 86 3.52 -21.77 3.67
CA THR A 86 3.50 -21.35 5.07
C THR A 86 2.37 -20.37 5.32
N LYS A 87 1.85 -20.37 6.56
CA LYS A 87 0.85 -19.39 6.97
C LYS A 87 1.53 -18.03 7.10
N ALA A 88 0.85 -16.99 6.64
CA ALA A 88 1.31 -15.64 6.83
C ALA A 88 1.36 -15.26 8.32
N VAL A 89 2.41 -14.54 8.69
CA VAL A 89 2.75 -14.22 10.08
C VAL A 89 2.27 -12.84 10.49
N GLU A 90 2.18 -11.92 9.54
CA GLU A 90 1.73 -10.53 9.70
C GLU A 90 1.17 -10.03 8.36
N ARG A 91 0.58 -8.84 8.38
CA ARG A 91 0.15 -8.13 7.18
C ARG A 91 0.83 -6.78 7.09
N LEU A 92 1.35 -6.46 5.91
CA LEU A 92 1.79 -5.11 5.54
C LEU A 92 0.56 -4.29 5.17
N ALA A 93 0.44 -3.06 5.66
CA ALA A 93 -0.53 -2.08 5.21
C ALA A 93 0.16 -0.84 4.64
N ILE A 94 -0.38 -0.35 3.53
CA ILE A 94 0.01 0.86 2.83
C ILE A 94 -1.26 1.69 2.63
N MET A 95 -1.45 2.72 3.44
CA MET A 95 -2.55 3.69 3.28
C MET A 95 -2.10 4.82 2.37
N PHE A 96 -2.98 5.21 1.45
CA PHE A 96 -2.82 6.37 0.59
C PHE A 96 -4.08 7.22 0.62
N CYS A 97 -3.91 8.54 0.68
CA CYS A 97 -4.98 9.51 0.60
C CYS A 97 -4.52 10.69 -0.25
N VAL A 98 -5.05 10.75 -1.47
CA VAL A 98 -4.89 11.85 -2.42
C VAL A 98 -6.23 12.54 -2.58
N PRO A 99 -6.49 13.64 -1.85
CA PRO A 99 -7.80 14.28 -1.82
C PRO A 99 -8.11 15.01 -3.13
N PHE A 100 -9.39 15.22 -3.40
CA PHE A 100 -9.82 16.07 -4.52
C PHE A 100 -9.42 17.53 -4.31
N ASN A 101 -9.74 18.07 -3.12
CA ASN A 101 -9.58 19.48 -2.80
C ASN A 101 -8.36 19.74 -1.90
N TYR A 102 -7.32 20.33 -2.48
CA TYR A 102 -6.08 20.69 -1.77
C TYR A 102 -6.14 22.01 -1.00
N ILE A 103 -7.23 22.78 -1.12
CA ILE A 103 -7.42 23.99 -0.30
C ILE A 103 -7.58 23.60 1.18
N PHE A 104 -8.20 22.45 1.46
CA PHE A 104 -8.49 21.99 2.82
C PHE A 104 -7.69 20.76 3.25
N TYR A 105 -7.21 19.96 2.30
CA TYR A 105 -6.58 18.67 2.60
C TYR A 105 -5.22 18.56 1.93
N THR A 106 -4.35 17.71 2.47
CA THR A 106 -3.05 17.39 1.89
C THR A 106 -2.95 15.91 1.58
N ASN A 107 -1.99 15.55 0.73
CA ASN A 107 -1.64 14.15 0.51
C ASN A 107 -1.16 13.53 1.81
N LEU A 108 -1.70 12.37 2.12
CA LEU A 108 -1.32 11.61 3.30
C LEU A 108 -1.01 10.17 2.90
N PHE A 109 0.03 9.63 3.50
CA PHE A 109 0.45 8.26 3.30
C PHE A 109 0.80 7.65 4.65
N SER A 110 0.55 6.36 4.84
CA SER A 110 0.99 5.64 6.04
C SER A 110 1.40 4.21 5.71
N LEU A 111 2.40 3.72 6.44
CA LEU A 111 2.95 2.37 6.28
C LEU A 111 3.03 1.71 7.65
N GLY A 112 2.60 0.46 7.75
CA GLY A 112 2.76 -0.32 8.98
C GLY A 112 2.63 -1.82 8.80
N LEU A 113 2.95 -2.54 9.87
CA LEU A 113 2.69 -3.96 10.02
C LEU A 113 1.57 -4.12 11.04
N PHE A 114 0.70 -5.10 10.84
CA PHE A 114 -0.40 -5.37 11.75
C PHE A 114 -0.77 -6.86 11.75
N ASP A 115 -1.57 -7.26 12.74
CA ASP A 115 -1.95 -8.66 12.93
C ASP A 115 -2.84 -9.13 11.77
N ILE A 116 -2.58 -10.35 11.28
CA ILE A 116 -3.31 -10.96 10.15
C ILE A 116 -4.82 -11.11 10.39
N ARG A 117 -5.25 -11.08 11.65
CA ARG A 117 -6.66 -11.16 12.08
C ARG A 117 -7.39 -9.83 11.96
N GLU A 118 -6.68 -8.70 11.93
CA GLU A 118 -7.35 -7.42 11.68
C GLU A 118 -7.76 -7.32 10.20
N LYS A 119 -8.89 -6.66 9.96
CA LYS A 119 -9.49 -6.55 8.63
C LYS A 119 -8.87 -5.41 7.83
N ASN A 120 -8.87 -5.55 6.51
CA ASN A 120 -8.57 -4.45 5.60
C ASN A 120 -9.85 -3.69 5.29
N ASP A 121 -10.21 -2.73 6.14
CA ASP A 121 -11.45 -1.99 6.07
C ASP A 121 -11.28 -0.51 6.46
N LYS A 122 -12.41 0.17 6.63
CA LYS A 122 -12.47 1.58 6.99
C LYS A 122 -11.83 1.87 8.35
N ASP A 123 -11.97 0.96 9.32
CA ASP A 123 -11.40 1.15 10.65
C ASP A 123 -9.87 1.12 10.59
N LEU A 124 -9.30 0.21 9.79
CA LEU A 124 -7.86 0.21 9.51
C LEU A 124 -7.41 1.50 8.81
N PHE A 125 -8.18 1.98 7.82
CA PHE A 125 -7.88 3.24 7.14
C PHE A 125 -7.83 4.41 8.13
N GLU A 126 -8.87 4.59 8.95
CA GLU A 126 -8.96 5.68 9.93
C GLU A 126 -7.84 5.61 10.97
N SER A 127 -7.54 4.40 11.45
CA SER A 127 -6.43 4.11 12.37
C SER A 127 -5.07 4.56 11.79
N MET A 128 -4.80 4.25 10.53
CA MET A 128 -3.59 4.67 9.83
C MET A 128 -3.57 6.18 9.51
N TYR A 129 -4.73 6.76 9.19
CA TYR A 129 -4.91 8.18 8.88
C TYR A 129 -4.65 9.05 10.12
N HIS A 130 -5.26 8.71 11.25
CA HIS A 130 -5.11 9.44 12.51
C HIS A 130 -3.86 9.04 13.31
N LYS A 131 -3.12 8.02 12.84
CA LYS A 131 -1.93 7.47 13.51
C LYS A 131 -2.23 7.07 14.96
N THR A 132 -3.28 6.28 15.14
CA THR A 132 -3.75 5.84 16.46
C THR A 132 -2.83 4.80 17.10
N LYS A 133 -1.97 4.14 16.30
CA LYS A 133 -1.00 3.15 16.77
C LYS A 133 0.46 3.54 16.41
N PRO A 134 1.45 3.25 17.27
CA PRO A 134 2.85 3.67 17.08
C PRO A 134 3.56 2.97 15.91
N GLU A 135 3.10 1.78 15.51
CA GLU A 135 3.64 1.03 14.37
C GLU A 135 3.44 1.71 13.01
N PHE A 136 2.49 2.65 12.91
CA PHE A 136 2.20 3.35 11.67
C PHE A 136 3.13 4.54 11.44
N LYS A 137 3.89 4.47 10.35
CA LYS A 137 4.76 5.56 9.89
C LYS A 137 4.02 6.39 8.86
N ARG A 138 3.49 7.53 9.31
CA ARG A 138 2.74 8.49 8.50
C ARG A 138 3.64 9.56 7.87
N GLY A 139 3.32 9.95 6.65
CA GLY A 139 3.94 11.01 5.88
C GLY A 139 2.92 11.91 5.21
N MET A 140 3.31 13.15 4.93
CA MET A 140 2.50 14.14 4.22
C MET A 140 3.21 14.61 2.96
N GLY A 141 2.43 15.04 1.96
CA GLY A 141 2.94 15.60 0.71
C GLY A 141 3.14 14.57 -0.40
N SER A 142 3.73 15.02 -1.50
CA SER A 142 4.04 14.22 -2.69
C SER A 142 5.44 13.61 -2.61
N GLY A 143 5.64 12.40 -3.16
CA GLY A 143 6.97 11.77 -3.25
C GLY A 143 7.47 11.14 -1.95
N PHE A 144 6.55 10.70 -1.09
CA PHE A 144 6.90 10.15 0.21
C PHE A 144 7.59 8.79 0.11
N ARG A 145 8.76 8.65 0.75
CA ARG A 145 9.53 7.41 0.83
C ARG A 145 9.66 6.97 2.28
N ASN A 146 9.23 5.76 2.58
CA ASN A 146 9.31 5.18 3.92
C ASN A 146 9.85 3.75 3.91
N GLN A 147 10.40 3.33 5.04
CA GLN A 147 10.83 1.95 5.25
C GLN A 147 10.36 1.42 6.60
N ILE A 148 9.93 0.15 6.63
CA ILE A 148 9.67 -0.58 7.85
C ILE A 148 10.65 -1.75 7.96
N ARG A 149 11.19 -1.97 9.16
CA ARG A 149 12.10 -3.07 9.46
C ARG A 149 11.66 -3.67 10.79
N ARG A 150 11.40 -4.98 10.82
CA ARG A 150 11.31 -5.69 12.09
C ARG A 150 12.72 -5.90 12.62
N ARG A 151 12.94 -5.56 13.89
CA ARG A 151 14.11 -6.05 14.64
C ARG A 151 13.77 -7.46 15.10
N LYS A 152 14.71 -8.41 14.95
CA LYS A 152 14.62 -9.68 15.68
C LYS A 152 14.75 -9.34 17.17
N VAL A 153 13.69 -9.56 17.94
CA VAL A 153 13.82 -9.60 19.39
C VAL A 153 14.59 -10.88 19.70
N HIS A 154 15.83 -10.74 20.19
CA HIS A 154 16.58 -11.89 20.68
C HIS A 154 15.83 -12.40 21.92
N SER A 155 15.26 -13.60 21.83
CA SER A 155 14.75 -14.29 23.01
C SER A 155 15.97 -14.79 23.76
N ASP A 156 16.39 -14.05 24.79
CA ASP A 156 17.32 -14.54 25.79
C ASP A 156 16.64 -15.70 26.53
N ARG A 157 16.82 -16.91 26.00
CA ARG A 157 16.62 -18.14 26.75
C ARG A 157 17.81 -18.30 27.69
N ASN A 158 17.71 -17.71 28.87
CA ASN A 158 18.50 -18.11 30.03
C ASN A 158 17.58 -18.54 31.16
N HIS A 159 17.24 -19.83 31.17
CA HIS A 159 16.97 -20.56 32.41
C HIS A 159 17.56 -21.97 32.29
N VAL A 160 18.80 -22.07 32.77
CA VAL A 160 19.38 -23.21 33.48
C VAL A 160 19.03 -22.92 34.96
N TRP A 161 18.44 -23.78 35.79
CA TRP A 161 18.53 -25.21 36.01
C TRP A 161 17.15 -25.82 36.25
#